data_AF-A0A382XRH9-F1
#
_entry.id   AF-A0A382XRH9-F1
#
_cell.length_a   1.000
_cell.length_b   1.000
_cell.length_c   1.000
_cell.angle_alpha   90.00
_cell.angle_beta   90.00
_cell.angle_gamma   90.00
#
_symmetry.space_group_name_H-M   'P 1'
#
loop_
_entity.id
_entity.type
_entity.pdbx_description
1 polymer ?
#
loop_
_entity_poly.entity_id
_entity_poly.type
_entity_poly.pdbx_seq_one_letter_code
_entity_poly.pdbx_strand_id
1 'polypeptide(L)' 'MSYVKVVAGVFFDQDRFLIARRRAGKSQAGKWEFPGGKIEHGETPEESLA' A
#
# COMPACT_ATOMS: atom_id res chain seq x y z
N MET A 1 3.60 23.16 -3.87
CA MET A 1 4.06 21.77 -3.64
C MET A 1 2.85 20.87 -3.77
N SER A 2 2.85 19.91 -4.69
CA SER A 2 1.78 18.88 -4.77
C SER A 2 2.22 17.66 -3.97
N TYR A 3 1.26 17.03 -3.28
CA TYR A 3 1.48 15.77 -2.56
C TYR A 3 0.50 14.73 -3.08
N VAL A 4 0.92 13.47 -3.07
CA VAL A 4 0.06 12.32 -3.40
C VAL A 4 -0.31 11.64 -2.10
N LYS A 5 -1.61 11.50 -1.84
CA LYS A 5 -2.08 10.73 -0.69
C LYS A 5 -1.98 9.24 -1.00
N VAL A 6 -1.44 8.46 -0.07
CA VAL A 6 -1.29 7.01 -0.18
C VAL A 6 -1.76 6.37 1.11
N VAL A 7 -2.26 5.15 1.00
CA VAL A 7 -2.68 4.30 2.12
C VAL A 7 -1.88 3.01 2.11
N ALA A 8 -1.71 2.43 3.29
CA ALA A 8 -1.14 1.10 3.48
C ALA A 8 -2.03 0.32 4.44
N GLY A 9 -2.53 -0.83 3.99
CA GLY A 9 -3.30 -1.76 4.79
C GLY A 9 -2.37 -2.68 5.58
N VAL A 10 -2.57 -2.73 6.90
CA VAL A 10 -1.86 -3.65 7.79
C VAL A 10 -2.79 -4.80 8.15
N PHE A 11 -2.60 -5.94 7.52
CA PHE A 11 -3.36 -7.15 7.81
C PHE A 11 -2.60 -7.98 8.85
N PHE A 12 -3.28 -8.30 9.94
CA PHE A 12 -2.74 -9.04 11.06
C PHE A 12 -3.58 -10.28 11.34
N ASP A 13 -2.92 -11.42 11.44
CA ASP A 13 -3.51 -12.71 11.80
C ASP A 13 -2.62 -13.39 12.85
N GLN A 14 -3.13 -13.50 14.07
CA GLN A 14 -2.45 -14.04 15.25
C GLN A 14 -1.16 -13.32 15.64
N ASP A 15 -0.02 -13.72 15.09
CA ASP A 15 1.32 -13.17 15.31
C ASP A 15 2.02 -12.81 13.99
N ARG A 16 1.29 -12.85 12.87
CA ARG A 16 1.81 -12.64 11.52
C ARG A 16 1.19 -11.41 10.87
N PHE A 17 2.01 -10.74 10.05
CA PHE A 17 1.59 -9.63 9.21
C PHE A 17 1.70 -9.99 7.74
N LEU A 18 0.75 -9.54 6.92
CA LEU A 18 0.85 -9.63 5.47
C LEU A 18 1.79 -8.55 4.93
N ILE A 19 2.86 -8.96 4.26
CA ILE A 19 3.77 -8.07 3.51
C ILE A 19 3.88 -8.54 2.06
N ALA A 20 3.96 -7.59 1.13
CA ALA A 20 4.15 -7.84 -0.28
C ALA A 20 5.61 -7.55 -0.68
N ARG A 21 6.17 -8.36 -1.58
CA ARG A 21 7.48 -8.10 -2.19
C ARG A 21 7.30 -7.33 -3.49
N ARG A 22 7.99 -6.20 -3.63
CA ARG A 22 7.87 -5.35 -4.81
C ARG A 22 8.41 -6.06 -6.05
N ARG A 23 7.59 -6.11 -7.10
CA ARG A 23 7.94 -6.71 -8.40
C ARG A 23 9.18 -6.04 -9.00
N ALA A 24 9.97 -6.83 -9.74
CA ALA A 24 11.08 -6.32 -10.54
C ALA A 24 10.62 -5.24 -11.54
N GLY A 25 11.50 -4.28 -11.84
CA GLY A 25 11.22 -3.18 -12.78
C GLY A 25 10.38 -2.03 -12.21
N LYS A 26 10.05 -2.05 -10.91
CA LYS A 26 9.45 -0.90 -10.20
C LYS A 26 10.47 -0.25 -9.29
N SER A 27 10.24 1.01 -8.93
CA SER A 27 10.99 1.67 -7.86
C SER A 27 10.97 0.82 -6.60
N GLN A 28 12.10 0.70 -5.91
CA GLN A 28 12.27 -0.14 -4.72
C GLN A 28 12.00 -1.64 -4.96
N ALA A 29 12.25 -2.13 -6.17
CA ALA A 29 12.13 -3.55 -6.52
C ALA A 29 12.84 -4.46 -5.50
N GLY A 30 12.19 -5.58 -5.16
CA GLY A 30 12.73 -6.59 -4.25
C GLY A 30 12.61 -6.26 -2.75
N LYS A 31 12.27 -5.01 -2.39
CA LYS A 31 11.96 -4.62 -1.00
C LYS A 31 10.56 -5.08 -0.58
N TRP A 32 10.34 -5.10 0.72
CA TRP A 32 9.05 -5.42 1.34
C TRP A 32 8.22 -4.17 1.59
N GLU A 33 6.91 -4.29 1.45
CA GLU A 33 5.94 -3.24 1.77
C GLU A 33 4.62 -3.82 2.29
N PHE A 34 3.82 -2.99 2.95
CA PHE A 34 2.43 -3.31 3.18
C PHE A 34 1.61 -3.10 1.91
N PRO A 35 0.61 -3.95 1.61
CA PRO A 35 -0.32 -3.72 0.51
C PRO A 35 -1.03 -2.37 0.66
N GLY A 36 -1.34 -1.71 -0.43
CA GLY A 36 -1.98 -0.41 -0.41
C GLY A 36 -1.97 0.27 -1.77
N GLY A 37 -2.24 1.57 -1.78
CA GLY A 37 -2.49 2.30 -3.01
C GLY A 37 -2.43 3.81 -2.85
N LYS A 38 -2.58 4.51 -3.98
CA LYS A 38 -2.85 5.95 -3.98
C LYS A 38 -4.33 6.15 -3.72
N ILE A 39 -4.67 7.23 -3.03
CA ILE A 39 -6.06 7.69 -2.93
C ILE A 39 -6.37 8.48 -4.20
N GLU A 40 -7.34 8.01 -4.98
CA GLU A 40 -7.80 8.72 -6.18
C GLU A 40 -8.80 9.83 -5.81
N HIS A 41 -9.12 10.70 -6.77
CA HIS A 41 -9.98 11.85 -6.51
C HIS A 41 -11.40 11.41 -6.13
N GLY A 42 -11.83 11.81 -4.93
CA GLY A 42 -13.17 11.51 -4.41
C GLY A 42 -13.22 10.25 -3.54
N GLU A 43 -12.13 9.48 -3.46
CA GLU A 43 -12.05 8.32 -2.57
C GLU A 43 -11.74 8.73 -1.12
N THR A 44 -12.36 8.03 -0.19
CA THR A 44 -11.92 7.92 1.20
C THR A 44 -10.71 6.97 1.31
N PRO A 45 -9.91 7.08 2.38
CA PRO A 45 -8.82 6.12 2.62
C PRO A 45 -9.29 4.66 2.61
N GLU A 46 -10.47 4.38 3.15
CA GLU A 46 -11.07 3.05 3.18
C GLU A 46 -11.47 2.55 1.79
N GLU A 47 -12.08 3.39 0.97
CA GLU A 47 -12.44 3.05 -0.42
C GLU A 47 -11.21 2.74 -1.28
N SER A 48 -10.09 3.42 -1.04
CA SER A 48 -8.84 3.20 -1.80
C SER A 48 -8.12 1.87 -1.49
N LEU A 49 -8.61 1.09 -0.51
CA LEU A 49 -8.10 -0.23 -0.15
C LEU A 49 -8.99 -1.39 -0.68
N ALA A 50 -10.11 -1.10 -1.33
CA ALA A 50 -11.08 -2.09 -1.82
C ALA A 50 -10.57 -2.96 -2.97
#